data_AF-A0A947QJI9-F1
#
_entry.id   AF-A0A947QJI9-F1
#
_cell.length_a   1.000
_cell.length_b   1.000
_cell.length_c   1.000
_cell.angle_alpha   90.00
_cell.angle_beta   90.00
_cell.angle_gamma   90.00
#
_symmetry.space_group_name_H-M   'P 1'
#
loop_
_entity.id
_entity.type
_entity.pdbx_description
1 polymer ?
#
loop_
_entity_poly.entity_id
_entity_poly.type
_entity_poly.pdbx_seq_one_letter_code
_entity_poly.pdbx_strand_id
1 'polypeptide(L)'
;MEFFDVANGSLLFVLVGAGIAYVMVQCALFMRISLKRARELGIDGKVISNTVKSSIVFTIAPSIAVALGLAAMAPSLGIAWPWFRLSVIGSVSYELMAANMATSALGFAKLADAAKAGAEPLGAIMYAMTGGLAGAIILDIIFIKKVDSLAVRLKTKAGDFGVVAIGVLFFAVLAVFVVPFFGQGLVAVATFATSVALTLVLAFIAKKFRIAWLGNFILAFSLILSMCSSVLWTALVK
;
A
#
# COMPACT_ATOMS: atom_id res chain seq x y z
N MET A 1 27.27 1.29 12.27
CA MET A 1 26.70 0.29 11.34
C MET A 1 25.95 1.04 10.26
N GLU A 2 26.17 0.70 8.99
CA GLU A 2 25.47 1.35 7.89
C GLU A 2 23.99 0.94 7.84
N PHE A 3 23.13 1.85 7.37
CA PHE A 3 21.68 1.66 7.30
C PHE A 3 21.29 0.43 6.45
N PHE A 4 21.95 0.23 5.31
CA PHE A 4 21.65 -0.89 4.42
C PHE A 4 22.23 -2.23 4.89
N ASP A 5 23.30 -2.22 5.68
CA ASP A 5 23.83 -3.45 6.30
C ASP A 5 22.85 -4.03 7.32
N VAL A 6 22.10 -3.17 8.01
CA VAL A 6 21.04 -3.59 8.95
C VAL A 6 19.75 -3.89 8.19
N ALA A 7 19.35 -3.05 7.22
CA ALA A 7 18.13 -3.24 6.44
C ALA A 7 18.15 -4.48 5.53
N ASN A 8 19.33 -4.93 5.10
CA ASN A 8 19.53 -6.15 4.33
C ASN A 8 20.30 -7.22 5.11
N GLY A 9 20.42 -7.07 6.44
CA GLY A 9 21.11 -8.03 7.28
C GLY A 9 20.46 -9.40 7.23
N SER A 10 21.28 -10.45 7.22
CA SER A 10 20.83 -11.85 7.19
C SER A 10 19.86 -12.17 8.33
N LEU A 11 20.06 -11.58 9.51
CA LEU A 11 19.18 -11.74 10.66
C LEU A 11 17.77 -11.17 10.41
N LEU A 12 17.66 -9.98 9.80
CA LEU A 12 16.36 -9.38 9.49
C LEU A 12 15.62 -10.19 8.42
N PHE A 13 16.33 -10.67 7.40
CA PHE A 13 15.75 -11.56 6.38
C PHE A 13 15.23 -12.87 6.97
N VAL A 14 15.96 -13.48 7.91
CA VAL A 14 15.51 -14.72 8.58
C VAL A 14 14.26 -14.46 9.41
N LEU A 15 14.21 -13.36 10.18
CA LEU A 15 13.04 -13.01 10.98
C LEU A 15 11.82 -12.68 10.11
N VAL A 16 12.01 -11.92 9.04
CA VAL A 16 10.96 -11.63 8.05
C VAL A 16 10.47 -12.90 7.38
N GLY A 17 11.38 -13.76 6.93
CA GLY A 17 11.05 -15.04 6.33
C GLY A 17 10.26 -15.95 7.27
N ALA A 18 10.64 -16.00 8.55
CA ALA A 18 9.91 -16.72 9.59
C ALA A 18 8.49 -16.15 9.78
N GLY A 19 8.34 -14.83 9.79
CA GLY A 19 7.03 -14.16 9.88
C GLY A 19 6.13 -14.46 8.68
N ILE A 20 6.67 -14.40 7.45
CA ILE A 20 5.94 -14.77 6.23
C ILE A 20 5.55 -16.25 6.26
N ALA A 21 6.46 -17.14 6.66
CA ALA A 21 6.19 -18.57 6.78
C ALA A 21 5.05 -18.84 7.78
N TYR A 22 5.03 -18.14 8.91
CA TYR A 22 3.94 -18.24 9.88
C TYR A 22 2.58 -17.88 9.28
N VAL A 23 2.50 -16.76 8.55
CA VAL A 23 1.26 -16.34 7.87
C VAL A 23 0.87 -17.34 6.78
N MET A 24 1.84 -17.87 6.02
CA MET A 24 1.59 -18.91 5.02
C MET A 24 1.00 -20.19 5.62
N VAL A 25 1.47 -20.59 6.81
CA VAL A 25 0.88 -21.72 7.56
C VAL A 25 -0.57 -21.41 7.93
N GLN A 26 -0.87 -20.21 8.45
CA GLN A 26 -2.24 -19.82 8.76
C GLN A 26 -3.14 -19.84 7.52
N CYS A 27 -2.69 -19.29 6.39
CA CYS A 27 -3.41 -19.33 5.12
C CYS A 27 -3.71 -20.77 4.68
N ALA A 28 -2.75 -21.67 4.78
CA ALA A 28 -2.93 -23.07 4.43
C ALA A 28 -3.93 -23.78 5.36
N LEU A 29 -3.90 -23.49 6.67
CA LEU A 29 -4.86 -24.03 7.63
C LEU A 29 -6.28 -23.54 7.36
N PHE A 30 -6.47 -22.23 7.15
CA PHE A 30 -7.78 -21.67 6.83
C PHE A 30 -8.32 -22.20 5.50
N MET A 31 -7.45 -22.40 4.50
CA MET A 31 -7.84 -23.03 3.24
C MET A 31 -8.32 -24.47 3.45
N ARG A 32 -7.65 -25.26 4.29
CA ARG A 32 -8.11 -26.62 4.62
C ARG A 32 -9.46 -26.61 5.32
N ILE A 33 -9.66 -25.70 6.28
CA ILE A 33 -10.91 -25.56 7.04
C ILE A 33 -12.05 -25.15 6.11
N SER A 34 -11.84 -24.18 5.21
CA SER A 34 -12.85 -23.71 4.27
C SER A 34 -13.23 -24.79 3.25
N LEU A 35 -12.27 -25.55 2.73
CA LEU A 35 -12.52 -26.67 1.84
C LEU A 35 -13.28 -27.80 2.52
N LYS A 36 -12.96 -28.11 3.78
CA LYS A 36 -13.70 -29.10 4.57
C LYS A 36 -15.15 -28.65 4.77
N ARG A 37 -15.36 -27.39 5.15
CA ARG A 37 -16.70 -26.83 5.34
C ARG A 37 -17.52 -26.79 4.04
N ALA A 38 -16.89 -26.46 2.92
CA ALA A 38 -17.55 -26.48 1.61
C ALA A 38 -18.05 -27.89 1.24
N ARG A 39 -17.27 -28.93 1.55
CA ARG A 39 -17.69 -30.33 1.36
C ARG A 39 -18.84 -30.74 2.29
N GLU A 40 -18.80 -30.34 3.57
CA GLU A 40 -19.89 -30.59 4.53
C GLU A 40 -21.22 -29.97 4.09
N LEU A 41 -21.16 -28.84 3.39
CA LEU A 41 -22.33 -28.15 2.83
C LEU A 41 -22.80 -28.73 1.48
N GLY A 42 -22.15 -29.77 0.96
CA GLY A 42 -22.52 -30.41 -0.30
C GLY A 42 -22.22 -29.58 -1.56
N ILE A 43 -21.27 -28.63 -1.49
CA ILE A 43 -20.88 -27.83 -2.65
C ILE A 43 -20.15 -28.74 -3.66
N ASP A 44 -20.55 -28.68 -4.94
CA ASP A 44 -19.93 -29.45 -6.02
C ASP A 44 -18.42 -29.18 -6.11
N GLY A 45 -17.63 -30.26 -6.14
CA GLY A 45 -16.18 -30.20 -6.26
C GLY A 45 -15.71 -29.49 -7.54
N LYS A 46 -16.49 -29.50 -8.63
CA LYS A 46 -16.19 -28.71 -9.84
C LYS A 46 -16.26 -27.22 -9.57
N VAL A 47 -17.25 -26.76 -8.81
CA VAL A 47 -17.39 -25.35 -8.41
C VAL A 47 -16.19 -24.96 -7.55
N ILE A 48 -15.83 -25.77 -6.55
CA ILE A 48 -14.67 -25.52 -5.68
C ILE A 48 -13.38 -25.39 -6.51
N SER A 49 -13.10 -26.36 -7.39
CA SER A 49 -11.90 -26.34 -8.24
C SER A 49 -11.88 -25.14 -9.17
N ASN A 50 -13.02 -24.75 -9.75
CA ASN A 50 -13.10 -23.60 -10.65
C ASN A 50 -12.88 -22.29 -9.89
N THR A 51 -13.45 -22.15 -8.68
CA THR A 51 -13.22 -21.00 -7.81
C THR A 51 -11.74 -20.88 -7.47
N VAL A 52 -11.07 -21.96 -7.05
CA VAL A 52 -9.64 -21.94 -6.73
C VAL A 52 -8.79 -21.52 -7.93
N LYS A 53 -9.05 -22.10 -9.12
CA LYS A 53 -8.33 -21.74 -10.35
C LYS A 53 -8.54 -20.27 -10.70
N SER A 54 -9.78 -19.79 -10.61
CA SER A 54 -10.11 -18.40 -10.90
C SER A 54 -9.43 -17.44 -9.91
N SER A 55 -9.42 -17.77 -8.62
CA SER A 55 -8.74 -16.97 -7.60
C SER A 55 -7.22 -16.91 -7.84
N ILE A 56 -6.58 -18.03 -8.20
CA ILE A 56 -5.14 -18.04 -8.52
C ILE A 56 -4.86 -17.07 -9.68
N VAL A 57 -5.59 -17.21 -10.80
CA VAL A 57 -5.39 -16.35 -11.97
C VAL A 57 -5.65 -14.88 -11.63
N PHE A 58 -6.69 -14.59 -10.84
CA PHE A 58 -7.03 -13.22 -10.44
C PHE A 58 -5.96 -12.56 -9.56
N THR A 59 -5.27 -13.33 -8.71
CA THR A 59 -4.23 -12.80 -7.81
C THR A 59 -2.91 -12.43 -8.48
N ILE A 60 -2.63 -12.93 -9.69
CA ILE A 60 -1.36 -12.66 -10.38
C ILE A 60 -1.19 -11.16 -10.66
N ALA A 61 -2.23 -10.53 -11.20
CA ALA A 61 -2.16 -9.13 -11.61
C ALA A 61 -1.91 -8.17 -10.41
N PRO A 62 -2.67 -8.23 -9.31
CA PRO A 62 -2.35 -7.44 -8.12
C PRO A 62 -0.98 -7.79 -7.51
N SER A 63 -0.54 -9.05 -7.56
CA SER A 63 0.75 -9.46 -6.98
C SER A 63 1.95 -8.84 -7.71
N ILE A 64 1.91 -8.73 -9.04
CA ILE A 64 2.96 -8.06 -9.81
C ILE A 64 3.02 -6.57 -9.45
N ALA A 65 1.85 -5.92 -9.29
CA ALA A 65 1.80 -4.52 -8.87
C ALA A 65 2.44 -4.30 -7.49
N VAL A 66 2.21 -5.22 -6.55
CA VAL A 66 2.85 -5.21 -5.23
C VAL A 66 4.37 -5.41 -5.34
N ALA A 67 4.84 -6.33 -6.18
CA ALA A 67 6.27 -6.56 -6.42
C ALA A 67 6.97 -5.33 -7.03
N LEU A 68 6.31 -4.64 -7.97
CA LEU A 68 6.80 -3.38 -8.52
C LEU A 68 6.86 -2.28 -7.45
N GLY A 69 5.86 -2.23 -6.56
CA GLY A 69 5.86 -1.36 -5.40
C GLY A 69 7.03 -1.62 -4.45
N LEU A 70 7.33 -2.89 -4.18
CA LEU A 70 8.50 -3.29 -3.39
C LEU A 70 9.80 -2.83 -4.04
N ALA A 71 9.94 -3.02 -5.36
CA ALA A 71 11.12 -2.59 -6.10
C ALA A 71 11.33 -1.08 -6.02
N ALA A 72 10.25 -0.29 -5.97
CA ALA A 72 10.34 1.16 -5.80
C ALA A 72 10.77 1.59 -4.38
N MET A 73 10.50 0.77 -3.35
CA MET A 73 10.88 1.06 -1.96
C MET A 73 12.26 0.52 -1.57
N ALA A 74 12.77 -0.48 -2.31
CA ALA A 74 14.05 -1.11 -2.02
C ALA A 74 15.25 -0.13 -1.93
N PRO A 75 15.37 0.90 -2.78
CA PRO A 75 16.50 1.84 -2.72
C PRO A 75 16.51 2.76 -1.49
N SER A 76 15.38 2.88 -0.77
CA SER A 76 15.23 3.83 0.33
C SER A 76 15.04 3.17 1.70
N LEU A 77 14.47 1.96 1.75
CA LEU A 77 14.18 1.23 2.98
C LEU A 77 14.83 -0.16 3.05
N GLY A 78 15.53 -0.58 2.00
CA GLY A 78 16.01 -1.96 1.85
C GLY A 78 14.89 -2.91 1.42
N ILE A 79 15.22 -4.20 1.29
CA ILE A 79 14.31 -5.19 0.72
C ILE A 79 13.53 -5.93 1.82
N ALA A 80 14.19 -6.34 2.90
CA ALA A 80 13.61 -7.26 3.87
C ALA A 80 12.36 -6.69 4.54
N TRP A 81 12.41 -5.44 5.00
CA TRP A 81 11.29 -4.86 5.75
C TRP A 81 10.06 -4.54 4.88
N PRO A 82 10.17 -3.81 3.74
CA PRO A 82 9.03 -3.62 2.84
C PRO A 82 8.46 -4.95 2.33
N TRP A 83 9.28 -5.99 2.17
CA TRP A 83 8.81 -7.32 1.78
C TRP A 83 7.83 -7.91 2.79
N PHE A 84 8.14 -7.86 4.08
CA PHE A 84 7.23 -8.31 5.13
C PHE A 84 5.91 -7.51 5.11
N ARG A 85 6.03 -6.19 5.04
CA ARG A 85 4.91 -5.25 5.11
C ARG A 85 3.93 -5.43 3.95
N LEU A 86 4.44 -5.49 2.73
CA LEU A 86 3.62 -5.66 1.54
C LEU A 86 3.06 -7.07 1.37
N SER A 87 3.66 -8.09 2.01
CA SER A 87 3.19 -9.48 1.92
C SER A 87 2.07 -9.83 2.92
N VAL A 88 2.03 -9.18 4.09
CA VAL A 88 1.08 -9.51 5.16
C VAL A 88 -0.08 -8.51 5.20
N ILE A 89 0.18 -7.27 5.60
CA ILE A 89 -0.78 -6.17 5.64
C ILE A 89 -0.02 -4.89 5.35
N GLY A 90 -0.26 -4.30 4.18
CA GLY A 90 0.40 -3.07 3.78
C GLY A 90 -0.07 -2.58 2.40
N SER A 91 0.07 -1.28 2.17
CA SER A 91 -0.06 -0.70 0.84
C SER A 91 1.17 0.16 0.57
N VAL A 92 1.64 0.16 -0.67
CA VAL A 92 2.84 0.92 -1.08
C VAL A 92 2.65 2.40 -0.75
N SER A 93 1.47 2.95 -1.02
CA SER A 93 1.15 4.35 -0.70
C SER A 93 1.18 4.65 0.79
N TYR A 94 0.68 3.73 1.62
CA TYR A 94 0.70 3.90 3.06
C TYR A 94 2.12 3.83 3.61
N GLU A 95 2.86 2.80 3.24
CA GLU A 95 4.20 2.54 3.79
C GLU A 95 5.19 3.65 3.41
N LEU A 96 5.13 4.17 2.18
CA LEU A 96 5.94 5.32 1.77
C LEU A 96 5.60 6.59 2.53
N MET A 97 4.31 6.86 2.74
CA MET A 97 3.86 8.04 3.46
C MET A 97 4.27 7.97 4.94
N ALA A 98 4.04 6.83 5.61
CA ALA A 98 4.45 6.60 6.99
C ALA A 98 5.97 6.74 7.15
N ALA A 99 6.75 6.17 6.22
CA ALA A 99 8.20 6.29 6.23
C ALA A 99 8.66 7.75 6.06
N ASN A 100 8.07 8.50 5.13
CA ASN A 100 8.38 9.92 4.92
C ASN A 100 8.02 10.76 6.15
N MET A 101 6.84 10.56 6.74
CA MET A 101 6.44 11.27 7.96
C MET A 101 7.38 10.98 9.14
N ALA A 102 7.76 9.71 9.34
CA ALA A 102 8.72 9.33 10.37
C ALA A 102 10.09 9.97 10.14
N THR A 103 10.56 9.96 8.89
CA THR A 103 11.82 10.60 8.48
C THR A 103 11.81 12.10 8.75
N SER A 104 10.73 12.79 8.39
CA SER A 104 10.58 14.23 8.66
C SER A 104 10.50 14.53 10.15
N ALA A 105 9.85 13.67 10.94
CA ALA A 105 9.82 13.80 12.40
C ALA A 105 11.20 13.63 13.06
N LEU A 106 12.10 12.86 12.42
CA LEU A 106 13.50 12.72 12.83
C LEU A 106 14.40 13.88 12.36
N GLY A 107 13.84 14.88 11.67
CA GLY A 107 14.57 16.05 11.19
C GLY A 107 15.23 15.89 9.81
N PHE A 108 14.99 14.78 9.11
CA PHE A 108 15.54 14.56 7.76
C PHE A 108 14.56 15.02 6.68
N ALA A 109 15.08 15.70 5.66
CA ALA A 109 14.27 16.19 4.53
C ALA A 109 13.83 15.06 3.58
N LYS A 110 14.64 14.00 3.43
CA LYS A 110 14.36 12.86 2.55
C LYS A 110 14.71 11.54 3.23
N LEU A 111 13.99 10.49 2.84
CA LEU A 111 14.27 9.12 3.30
C LEU A 111 15.72 8.70 3.03
N ALA A 112 16.24 9.10 1.87
CA ALA A 112 17.61 8.81 1.46
C ALA A 112 18.66 9.51 2.33
N ASP A 113 18.31 10.61 3.01
CA ASP A 113 19.21 11.31 3.92
C ASP A 113 19.23 10.65 5.30
N ALA A 114 18.08 10.15 5.76
CA ALA A 114 18.01 9.29 6.94
C ALA A 114 18.79 7.98 6.76
N ALA A 115 18.80 7.43 5.53
CA ALA A 115 19.59 6.25 5.19
C ALA A 115 21.12 6.49 5.30
N LYS A 116 21.58 7.74 5.24
CA LYS A 116 23.01 8.09 5.37
C LYS A 116 23.41 8.39 6.82
N ALA A 117 22.46 8.57 7.72
CA ALA A 117 22.71 8.99 9.10
C ALA A 117 22.99 7.83 10.08
N GLY A 118 22.79 6.57 9.65
CA GLY A 118 23.09 5.37 10.45
C GLY A 118 21.87 4.44 10.62
N ALA A 119 21.97 3.45 11.51
CA ALA A 119 20.93 2.43 11.70
C ALA A 119 19.78 2.84 12.66
N GLU A 120 19.97 3.84 13.52
CA GLU A 120 18.90 4.28 14.44
C GLU A 120 17.66 4.86 13.75
N PRO A 121 17.79 5.72 12.70
CA PRO A 121 16.64 6.20 11.95
C PRO A 121 15.83 5.07 11.31
N LEU A 122 16.47 3.98 10.89
CA LEU A 122 15.80 2.80 10.34
C LEU A 122 14.85 2.19 11.37
N GLY A 123 15.32 1.98 12.60
CA GLY A 123 14.50 1.42 13.68
C GLY A 123 13.29 2.29 13.98
N ALA A 124 13.47 3.60 14.10
CA ALA A 124 12.37 4.55 14.34
C ALA A 124 11.34 4.55 13.19
N ILE A 125 11.81 4.49 11.93
CA ILE A 125 10.94 4.39 10.75
C ILE A 125 10.15 3.06 10.77
N MET A 126 10.82 1.94 11.05
CA MET A 126 10.18 0.61 11.15
C MET A 126 9.10 0.58 12.24
N TYR A 127 9.35 1.21 13.39
CA TYR A 127 8.38 1.35 14.46
C TYR A 127 7.18 2.21 14.07
N ALA A 128 7.41 3.37 13.43
CA ALA A 128 6.34 4.26 12.99
C ALA A 128 5.43 3.58 11.95
N MET A 129 6.02 2.89 10.97
CA MET A 129 5.29 2.10 9.97
C MET A 129 4.44 1.01 10.63
N THR A 130 4.99 0.31 11.62
CA THR A 130 4.26 -0.76 12.33
C THR A 130 3.15 -0.21 13.22
N GLY A 131 3.46 0.79 14.04
CA GLY A 131 2.54 1.36 15.01
C GLY A 131 1.30 1.97 14.36
N GLY A 132 1.47 2.69 13.25
CA GLY A 132 0.35 3.28 12.53
C GLY A 132 -0.63 2.23 11.99
N LEU A 133 -0.12 1.12 11.46
CA LEU A 133 -0.95 0.05 10.91
C LEU A 133 -1.57 -0.83 12.02
N ALA A 134 -0.84 -1.06 13.11
CA ALA A 134 -1.38 -1.73 14.29
C ALA A 134 -2.56 -0.94 14.89
N GLY A 135 -2.42 0.39 14.98
CA GLY A 135 -3.50 1.28 15.41
C GLY A 135 -4.73 1.19 14.51
N ALA A 136 -4.53 1.17 13.19
CA ALA A 136 -5.62 1.01 12.23
C ALA A 136 -6.39 -0.31 12.43
N ILE A 137 -5.68 -1.43 12.60
CA ILE A 137 -6.31 -2.75 12.83
C ILE A 137 -7.13 -2.77 14.12
N ILE A 138 -6.61 -2.17 15.20
CA ILE A 138 -7.33 -2.08 16.48
C ILE A 138 -8.61 -1.25 16.33
N LEU A 139 -8.51 -0.10 15.65
CA LEU A 139 -9.66 0.75 15.38
C LEU A 139 -10.70 0.05 14.50
N ASP A 140 -10.27 -0.71 13.50
CA ASP A 140 -11.17 -1.50 12.67
C ASP A 140 -11.93 -2.52 13.51
N ILE A 141 -11.27 -3.27 14.38
CA ILE A 141 -11.95 -4.26 15.26
C ILE A 141 -13.04 -3.60 16.12
N ILE A 142 -12.80 -2.39 16.64
CA ILE A 142 -13.72 -1.69 17.54
C ILE A 142 -14.83 -0.95 16.78
N PHE A 143 -14.50 -0.31 15.67
CA PHE A 143 -15.36 0.66 15.00
C PHE A 143 -15.92 0.20 13.65
N ILE A 144 -15.43 -0.88 13.03
CA ILE A 144 -15.88 -1.27 11.67
C ILE A 144 -17.39 -1.45 11.58
N LYS A 145 -18.01 -2.10 12.58
CA LYS A 145 -19.48 -2.28 12.62
C LYS A 145 -20.23 -0.96 12.74
N LYS A 146 -19.67 0.01 13.49
CA LYS A 146 -20.29 1.33 13.67
C LYS A 146 -20.16 2.15 12.40
N VAL A 147 -18.99 2.16 11.78
CA VAL A 147 -18.73 2.88 10.52
C VAL A 147 -19.57 2.31 9.40
N ASP A 148 -19.63 0.98 9.24
CA ASP A 148 -20.43 0.34 8.20
C ASP A 148 -21.93 0.58 8.40
N SER A 149 -22.42 0.42 9.63
CA SER A 149 -23.81 0.77 9.97
C SER A 149 -24.14 2.23 9.68
N LEU A 150 -23.21 3.14 9.99
CA LEU A 150 -23.37 4.57 9.75
C LEU A 150 -23.35 4.90 8.26
N ALA A 151 -22.45 4.28 7.48
CA ALA A 151 -22.40 4.41 6.03
C ALA A 151 -23.69 3.91 5.37
N VAL A 152 -24.18 2.73 5.78
CA VAL A 152 -25.46 2.18 5.28
C VAL A 152 -26.62 3.11 5.63
N ARG A 153 -26.68 3.63 6.87
CA ARG A 153 -27.72 4.59 7.30
C ARG A 153 -27.66 5.90 6.53
N LEU A 154 -26.48 6.47 6.32
CA LEU A 154 -26.32 7.68 5.50
C LEU A 154 -26.79 7.45 4.07
N LYS A 155 -26.49 6.29 3.49
CA LYS A 155 -26.89 5.93 2.13
C LYS A 155 -28.39 5.68 1.98
N THR A 156 -29.07 5.15 3.01
CA THR A 156 -30.51 4.81 2.95
C THR A 156 -31.43 5.90 3.50
N LYS A 157 -31.03 6.67 4.52
CA LYS A 157 -31.89 7.66 5.18
C LYS A 157 -31.59 9.11 4.81
N ALA A 158 -30.38 9.44 4.37
CA ALA A 158 -29.98 10.84 4.21
C ALA A 158 -30.04 11.36 2.76
N GLY A 159 -30.47 10.54 1.79
CA GLY A 159 -30.57 10.95 0.38
C GLY A 159 -29.30 11.66 -0.11
N ASP A 160 -29.46 12.88 -0.65
CA ASP A 160 -28.37 13.73 -1.15
C ASP A 160 -27.38 14.15 -0.05
N PHE A 161 -27.81 14.34 1.21
CA PHE A 161 -26.93 14.70 2.31
C PHE A 161 -25.94 13.58 2.66
N GLY A 162 -26.37 12.31 2.52
CA GLY A 162 -25.50 11.16 2.71
C GLY A 162 -24.38 11.10 1.67
N VAL A 163 -24.68 11.45 0.42
CA VAL A 163 -23.70 11.51 -0.67
C VAL A 163 -22.68 12.63 -0.42
N VAL A 164 -23.14 13.81 -0.01
CA VAL A 164 -22.26 14.94 0.32
C VAL A 164 -21.38 14.61 1.53
N ALA A 165 -21.91 14.02 2.59
CA ALA A 165 -21.15 13.66 3.78
C ALA A 165 -20.01 12.67 3.48
N ILE A 166 -20.30 11.64 2.66
CA ILE A 166 -19.28 10.67 2.22
C ILE A 166 -18.25 11.37 1.31
N GLY A 167 -18.70 12.25 0.41
CA GLY A 167 -17.81 13.03 -0.46
C GLY A 167 -16.84 13.93 0.32
N VAL A 168 -17.33 14.64 1.35
CA VAL A 168 -16.50 15.48 2.22
C VAL A 168 -15.48 14.65 2.98
N LEU A 169 -15.88 13.47 3.50
CA LEU A 169 -14.96 12.57 4.20
C LEU A 169 -13.83 12.10 3.27
N PHE A 170 -14.15 11.83 2.01
CA PHE A 170 -13.16 11.46 0.99
C PHE A 170 -12.20 12.63 0.68
N PHE A 171 -12.74 13.85 0.53
CA PHE A 171 -11.93 15.05 0.32
C PHE A 171 -11.02 15.39 1.51
N ALA A 172 -11.48 15.17 2.75
CA ALA A 172 -10.68 15.35 3.94
C ALA A 172 -9.45 14.41 3.93
N VAL A 173 -9.66 13.15 3.54
CA VAL A 173 -8.56 12.19 3.39
C VAL A 173 -7.59 12.62 2.28
N LEU A 174 -8.09 13.14 1.15
CA LEU A 174 -7.23 13.69 0.09
C LEU A 174 -6.40 14.88 0.58
N ALA A 175 -6.98 15.79 1.36
CA ALA A 175 -6.26 16.94 1.91
C ALA A 175 -5.08 16.50 2.77
N VAL A 176 -5.27 15.49 3.63
CA VAL A 176 -4.19 14.94 4.47
C VAL A 176 -3.04 14.38 3.62
N PHE A 177 -3.33 13.74 2.49
CA PHE A 177 -2.29 13.16 1.63
C PHE A 177 -1.64 14.15 0.67
N VAL A 178 -2.34 15.21 0.26
CA VAL A 178 -1.86 16.14 -0.78
C VAL A 178 -1.08 17.30 -0.19
N VAL A 179 -1.51 17.86 0.94
CA VAL A 179 -0.87 19.04 1.55
C VAL A 179 0.64 18.87 1.81
N PRO A 180 1.14 17.71 2.28
CA PRO A 180 2.57 17.54 2.53
C PRO A 180 3.47 17.72 1.30
N PHE A 181 2.95 17.57 0.07
CA PHE A 181 3.74 17.71 -1.16
C PHE A 181 4.09 19.16 -1.50
N PHE A 182 3.24 20.11 -1.11
CA PHE A 182 3.47 21.53 -1.40
C PHE A 182 4.60 22.15 -0.56
N GLY A 183 4.97 21.52 0.56
CA GLY A 183 6.10 21.92 1.39
C GLY A 183 7.47 21.40 0.93
N GLN A 184 7.53 20.51 -0.06
CA GLN A 184 8.76 19.78 -0.44
C GLN A 184 9.50 20.37 -1.66
N GLY A 185 9.06 21.52 -2.17
CA GLY A 185 9.70 22.26 -3.26
C GLY A 185 9.11 22.00 -4.66
N LEU A 186 9.59 22.75 -5.65
CA LEU A 186 9.00 22.82 -7.00
C LEU A 186 9.04 21.47 -7.73
N VAL A 187 10.12 20.70 -7.55
CA VAL A 187 10.26 19.35 -8.12
C VAL A 187 9.21 18.38 -7.55
N ALA A 188 8.91 18.46 -6.25
CA ALA A 188 7.91 17.61 -5.61
C ALA A 188 6.50 17.93 -6.12
N VAL A 189 6.17 19.22 -6.26
CA VAL A 189 4.87 19.66 -6.81
C VAL A 189 4.72 19.26 -8.28
N ALA A 190 5.77 19.42 -9.10
CA ALA A 190 5.75 19.00 -10.50
C ALA A 190 5.64 17.47 -10.66
N THR A 191 6.32 16.72 -9.80
CA THR A 191 6.22 15.25 -9.74
C THR A 191 4.81 14.81 -9.29
N PHE A 192 4.21 15.52 -8.34
CA PHE A 192 2.82 15.28 -7.92
C PHE A 192 1.83 15.56 -9.07
N ALA A 193 1.97 16.70 -9.76
CA ALA A 193 1.11 17.06 -10.89
C ALA A 193 1.21 16.03 -12.03
N THR A 194 2.41 15.57 -12.35
CA THR A 194 2.61 14.50 -13.35
C THR A 194 2.02 13.17 -12.91
N SER A 195 2.14 12.80 -11.63
CA SER A 195 1.47 11.62 -11.06
C SER A 195 -0.06 11.70 -11.20
N VAL A 196 -0.66 12.86 -10.90
CA VAL A 196 -2.12 13.06 -11.07
C VAL A 196 -2.51 12.92 -12.54
N ALA A 197 -1.79 13.58 -13.45
CA ALA A 197 -2.06 13.51 -14.89
C ALA A 197 -1.96 12.07 -15.42
N LEU A 198 -0.89 11.34 -15.07
CA LEU A 198 -0.69 9.95 -15.47
C LEU A 198 -1.78 9.04 -14.91
N THR A 199 -2.15 9.21 -13.65
CA THR A 199 -3.21 8.43 -13.00
C THR A 199 -4.55 8.65 -13.70
N LEU A 200 -4.90 9.90 -14.04
CA LEU A 200 -6.14 10.22 -14.77
C LEU A 200 -6.14 9.64 -16.18
N VAL A 201 -5.02 9.74 -16.91
CA VAL A 201 -4.89 9.16 -18.26
C VAL A 201 -5.02 7.64 -18.22
N LEU A 202 -4.30 6.97 -17.32
CA LEU A 202 -4.36 5.52 -17.16
C LEU A 202 -5.75 5.05 -16.72
N ALA A 203 -6.40 5.77 -15.80
CA ALA A 203 -7.76 5.48 -15.36
C ALA A 203 -8.78 5.68 -16.49
N PHE A 204 -8.61 6.74 -17.29
CA PHE A 204 -9.46 7.00 -18.45
C PHE A 204 -9.33 5.89 -19.50
N ILE A 205 -8.10 5.46 -19.81
CA ILE A 205 -7.83 4.36 -20.72
C ILE A 205 -8.43 3.05 -20.18
N ALA A 206 -8.22 2.75 -18.89
CA ALA A 206 -8.77 1.56 -18.25
C ALA A 206 -10.31 1.52 -18.35
N LYS A 207 -10.97 2.66 -18.11
CA LYS A 207 -12.43 2.78 -18.16
C LYS A 207 -12.97 2.73 -19.60
N LYS A 208 -12.31 3.40 -20.55
CA LYS A 208 -12.72 3.45 -21.96
C LYS A 208 -12.57 2.10 -22.65
N PHE A 209 -11.49 1.38 -22.38
CA PHE A 209 -11.20 0.08 -22.99
C PHE A 209 -11.64 -1.13 -22.14
N ARG A 210 -12.24 -0.89 -20.96
CA ARG A 210 -12.66 -1.92 -19.98
C ARG A 210 -11.55 -2.94 -19.64
N ILE A 211 -10.32 -2.46 -19.53
CA ILE A 211 -9.15 -3.32 -19.24
C ILE A 211 -9.03 -3.48 -17.72
N ALA A 212 -9.55 -4.59 -17.19
CA ALA A 212 -9.51 -4.90 -15.76
C ALA A 212 -8.08 -5.02 -15.21
N TRP A 213 -7.15 -5.53 -16.02
CA TRP A 213 -5.74 -5.64 -15.63
C TRP A 213 -5.14 -4.27 -15.35
N LEU A 214 -5.32 -3.30 -16.27
CA LEU A 214 -4.72 -1.96 -16.17
C LEU A 214 -5.10 -1.26 -14.86
N GLY A 215 -6.34 -1.44 -14.39
CA GLY A 215 -6.81 -0.93 -13.11
C GLY A 215 -5.92 -1.31 -11.91
N ASN A 216 -5.42 -2.54 -11.88
CA ASN A 216 -4.54 -3.03 -10.81
C ASN A 216 -3.11 -2.46 -10.89
N PHE A 217 -2.68 -1.96 -12.05
CA PHE A 217 -1.32 -1.42 -12.26
C PHE A 217 -1.26 0.10 -12.25
N ILE A 218 -2.38 0.81 -12.21
CA ILE A 218 -2.39 2.29 -12.25
C ILE A 218 -1.44 2.87 -11.20
N LEU A 219 -1.50 2.36 -9.97
CA LEU A 219 -0.64 2.83 -8.88
C LEU A 219 0.84 2.52 -9.16
N ALA A 220 1.17 1.29 -9.56
CA ALA A 220 2.54 0.89 -9.84
C ALA A 220 3.15 1.67 -11.03
N PHE A 221 2.41 1.82 -12.13
CA PHE A 221 2.86 2.58 -13.29
C PHE A 221 2.95 4.06 -13.00
N SER A 222 1.97 4.64 -12.31
CA SER A 222 2.01 6.04 -11.90
C SER A 222 3.22 6.32 -11.00
N LEU A 223 3.53 5.42 -10.05
CA LEU A 223 4.71 5.52 -9.20
C LEU A 223 6.01 5.48 -10.03
N ILE A 224 6.20 4.47 -10.89
CA ILE A 224 7.43 4.34 -11.68
C ILE A 224 7.60 5.51 -12.66
N LEU A 225 6.54 5.87 -13.38
CA LEU A 225 6.59 6.96 -14.37
C LEU A 225 6.77 8.33 -13.71
N SER A 226 6.16 8.55 -12.54
CA SER A 226 6.38 9.79 -11.79
C SER A 226 7.80 9.88 -11.22
N MET A 227 8.40 8.77 -10.78
CA MET A 227 9.81 8.73 -10.39
C MET A 227 10.73 9.09 -11.57
N CYS A 228 10.49 8.53 -12.77
CA CYS A 228 11.22 8.92 -13.98
C CYS A 228 11.03 10.40 -14.30
N SER A 229 9.80 10.91 -14.20
CA SER A 229 9.51 12.33 -14.41
C SER A 229 10.21 13.21 -13.38
N SER A 230 10.36 12.77 -12.13
CA SER A 230 11.06 13.51 -11.07
C SER A 230 12.53 13.74 -11.41
N VAL A 231 13.19 12.75 -12.03
CA VAL A 231 14.57 12.90 -12.53
C VAL A 231 14.64 13.97 -13.62
N LEU A 232 13.67 13.99 -14.54
CA LEU A 232 13.59 15.01 -15.59
C LEU A 232 13.38 16.42 -15.00
N TRP A 233 12.45 16.56 -14.05
CA TRP A 233 12.22 17.85 -13.37
C TRP A 233 13.46 18.31 -12.59
N THR A 234 14.18 17.40 -11.95
CA THR A 234 15.42 17.73 -11.24
C THR A 234 16.53 18.20 -12.19
N ALA A 235 16.57 17.65 -13.41
CA ALA A 235 17.50 18.09 -14.44
C ALA A 235 17.14 19.45 -15.06
N LEU A 236 15.84 19.78 -15.12
CA LEU A 236 15.31 21.03 -15.69
C LEU A 236 15.34 22.23 -14.72
N VAL A 237 15.28 21.97 -13.41
CA VAL A 237 15.26 23.01 -12.35
C VAL A 237 16.68 23.37 -11.87
N LYS A 238 17.72 22.72 -12.43
CA LYS A 238 19.13 23.08 -12.26
C LYS A 238 19.49 24.26 -13.14
#